data_AF-A0A0F6YKI0-F1
#
_entry.id   AF-A0A0F6YKI0-F1
#
_cell.length_a   1.000
_cell.length_b   1.000
_cell.length_c   1.000
_cell.angle_alpha   90.00
_cell.angle_beta   90.00
_cell.angle_gamma   90.00
#
_symmetry.space_group_name_H-M   'P 1'
#
loop_
_entity.id
_entity.type
_entity.pdbx_description
1 polymer ?
#
loop_
_entity_poly.entity_id
_entity_poly.type
_entity_poly.pdbx_seq_one_letter_code
_entity_poly.pdbx_strand_id
1 'polypeptide(L)'
;MRLTVLVLVTLVACEAPASCPEGAIERPARADAIRARLATVLEGASLLRVHSGPICFADGPSVIDERTHAVVLDRALGEGEAAARLGHLLVHVRDGSPYREGPHCDVVVARALDAEARAHALELDLRRALSVAPDVLRYELEPAYWAAPPDERVALVRAYLEAHPDGAPGIDALASAYRQRCER
;
A
#
# COMPACT_ATOMS: atom_id res chain seq x y z
N MET A 1 -30.60 55.41 -3.02
CA MET A 1 -29.48 54.50 -2.64
C MET A 1 -29.32 53.48 -3.75
N ARG A 2 -28.16 53.43 -4.42
CA ARG A 2 -27.86 52.41 -5.44
C ARG A 2 -27.02 51.31 -4.80
N LEU A 3 -27.51 50.07 -4.80
CA LEU A 3 -26.79 48.90 -4.32
C LEU A 3 -25.82 48.45 -5.42
N THR A 4 -24.52 48.59 -5.17
CA THR A 4 -23.48 47.99 -6.02
C THR A 4 -23.32 46.54 -5.60
N VAL A 5 -23.74 45.60 -6.45
CA VAL A 5 -23.50 44.18 -6.27
C VAL A 5 -22.09 43.87 -6.75
N LEU A 6 -21.20 43.57 -5.81
CA LEU A 6 -19.83 43.12 -6.09
C LEU A 6 -19.89 41.60 -6.35
N VAL A 7 -19.73 41.18 -7.60
CA VAL A 7 -19.58 39.77 -7.95
C VAL A 7 -18.14 39.36 -7.67
N LEU A 8 -17.92 38.66 -6.56
CA LEU A 8 -16.64 38.03 -6.24
C LEU A 8 -16.49 36.76 -7.08
N VAL A 9 -15.66 36.80 -8.12
CA VAL A 9 -15.22 35.60 -8.84
C VAL A 9 -14.06 35.00 -8.06
N THR A 10 -14.31 33.96 -7.27
CA THR A 10 -13.24 33.17 -6.66
C THR A 10 -12.61 32.31 -7.75
N LEU A 11 -11.42 32.72 -8.21
CA LEU A 11 -10.53 31.89 -9.02
C LEU A 11 -10.16 30.66 -8.18
N VAL A 12 -10.81 29.53 -8.45
CA VAL A 12 -10.35 28.23 -7.98
C VAL A 12 -9.02 27.99 -8.68
N ALA A 13 -7.92 28.10 -7.94
CA ALA A 13 -6.62 27.68 -8.43
C ALA A 13 -6.73 26.18 -8.75
N CYS A 14 -6.69 25.82 -10.03
CA CYS A 14 -6.45 24.43 -10.42
C CYS A 14 -5.06 24.06 -9.88
N GLU A 15 -5.03 23.35 -8.77
CA GLU A 15 -3.82 22.66 -8.32
C GLU A 15 -3.34 21.79 -9.48
N ALA A 16 -2.07 21.97 -9.86
CA ALA A 16 -1.47 21.14 -10.88
C ALA A 16 -1.61 19.67 -10.44
N PRO A 17 -1.97 18.74 -11.35
CA PRO A 17 -2.09 17.34 -11.00
C PRO A 17 -0.77 16.86 -10.39
N ALA A 18 -0.87 16.10 -9.29
CA ALA A 18 0.30 15.51 -8.65
C ALA A 18 1.08 14.68 -9.69
N SER A 19 2.37 14.95 -9.80
CA SER A 19 3.29 14.26 -10.70
C SER A 19 3.98 13.10 -10.01
N CYS A 20 4.51 12.14 -10.76
CA CYS A 20 5.40 11.14 -10.19
C CYS A 20 6.63 11.76 -9.50
N PRO A 21 7.13 11.15 -8.41
CA PRO A 21 8.37 11.56 -7.77
C PRO A 21 9.58 11.29 -8.69
N GLU A 22 10.71 11.90 -8.37
CA GLU A 22 11.96 11.74 -9.10
C GLU A 22 12.36 10.25 -9.23
N GLY A 23 12.78 9.84 -10.43
CA GLY A 23 13.16 8.45 -10.71
C GLY A 23 11.98 7.50 -11.00
N ALA A 24 10.74 7.90 -10.71
CA ALA A 24 9.54 7.17 -11.09
C ALA A 24 8.94 7.71 -12.40
N ILE A 25 8.30 6.83 -13.16
CA ILE A 25 7.70 7.18 -14.46
C ILE A 25 6.21 6.91 -14.49
N GLU A 26 5.46 7.79 -15.15
CA GLU A 26 4.05 7.55 -15.46
C GLU A 26 3.92 6.52 -16.59
N ARG A 27 3.00 5.57 -16.41
CA ARG A 27 2.56 4.63 -17.45
C ARG A 27 1.03 4.53 -17.41
N PRO A 28 0.29 5.54 -17.89
CA PRO A 28 -1.16 5.62 -17.68
C PRO A 28 -1.91 4.35 -18.06
N ALA A 29 -1.65 3.79 -19.25
CA ALA A 29 -2.29 2.55 -19.69
C ALA A 29 -2.07 1.35 -18.75
N ARG A 30 -0.86 1.23 -18.17
CA ARG A 30 -0.55 0.16 -17.20
C ARG A 30 -1.21 0.43 -15.85
N ALA A 31 -1.19 1.69 -15.40
CA ALA A 31 -1.88 2.09 -14.18
C ALA A 31 -3.39 1.82 -14.27
N ASP A 32 -4.02 2.16 -15.39
CA ASP A 32 -5.44 1.90 -15.65
C ASP A 32 -5.74 0.40 -15.67
N ALA A 33 -4.90 -0.41 -16.31
CA ALA A 33 -5.04 -1.87 -16.30
C ALA A 33 -4.96 -2.46 -14.89
N ILE A 34 -4.00 -2.00 -14.07
CA ILE A 34 -3.86 -2.42 -12.67
C ILE A 34 -5.08 -2.01 -11.84
N ARG A 35 -5.57 -0.77 -11.97
CA ARG A 35 -6.78 -0.31 -11.29
C ARG A 35 -8.00 -1.10 -11.72
N ALA A 36 -8.20 -1.29 -13.02
CA ALA A 36 -9.31 -2.07 -13.56
C ALA A 36 -9.29 -3.51 -13.03
N ARG A 37 -8.10 -4.12 -12.95
CA ARG A 37 -7.92 -5.46 -12.39
C ARG A 37 -8.26 -5.51 -10.90
N LEU A 38 -7.74 -4.58 -10.09
CA LEU A 38 -8.07 -4.50 -8.67
C LEU A 38 -9.58 -4.27 -8.44
N ALA A 39 -10.23 -3.49 -9.30
CA ALA A 39 -11.66 -3.21 -9.23
C ALA A 39 -12.56 -4.44 -9.50
N THR A 40 -12.03 -5.53 -10.03
CA THR A 40 -12.80 -6.79 -10.23
C THR A 40 -13.09 -7.52 -8.93
N VAL A 41 -12.38 -7.20 -7.84
CA VAL A 41 -12.58 -7.76 -6.50
C VAL A 41 -13.26 -6.70 -5.64
N LEU A 42 -14.31 -7.07 -4.91
CA LEU A 42 -15.15 -6.12 -4.15
C LEU A 42 -14.31 -5.30 -3.14
N GLU A 43 -13.45 -5.96 -2.39
CA GLU A 43 -12.53 -5.35 -1.43
C GLU A 43 -11.57 -4.38 -2.14
N GLY A 44 -11.01 -4.78 -3.29
CA GLY A 44 -10.15 -3.94 -4.11
C GLY A 44 -10.85 -2.70 -4.66
N ALA A 45 -12.06 -2.85 -5.20
CA ALA A 45 -12.90 -1.75 -5.64
C ALA A 45 -13.21 -0.75 -4.51
N SER A 46 -13.35 -1.25 -3.29
CA SER A 46 -13.58 -0.40 -2.12
C SER A 46 -12.37 0.48 -1.77
N LEU A 47 -11.16 -0.07 -1.92
CA LEU A 47 -9.91 0.62 -1.65
C LEU A 47 -9.57 1.68 -2.70
N LEU A 48 -9.91 1.45 -3.97
CA LEU A 48 -9.65 2.44 -5.03
C LEU A 48 -10.30 3.81 -4.78
N ARG A 49 -11.34 3.88 -3.95
CA ARG A 49 -12.02 5.14 -3.59
C ARG A 49 -11.20 6.02 -2.66
N VAL A 50 -10.20 5.47 -1.96
CA VAL A 50 -9.41 6.22 -0.96
C VAL A 50 -8.22 6.96 -1.56
N HIS A 51 -7.94 6.78 -2.85
CA HIS A 51 -6.76 7.33 -3.51
C HIS A 51 -7.03 7.83 -4.92
N SER A 52 -6.88 9.15 -5.10
CA SER A 52 -7.00 9.84 -6.38
C SER A 52 -5.65 10.26 -6.99
N GLY A 53 -4.53 9.94 -6.33
CA GLY A 53 -3.19 10.30 -6.79
C GLY A 53 -2.71 9.45 -7.97
N PRO A 54 -1.55 9.80 -8.57
CA PRO A 54 -0.97 9.05 -9.66
C PRO A 54 -0.43 7.68 -9.19
N ILE A 55 -0.45 6.71 -10.10
CA ILE A 55 0.28 5.44 -9.95
C ILE A 55 1.50 5.51 -10.87
N CYS A 56 2.67 5.40 -10.26
CA CYS A 56 3.97 5.54 -10.87
C CYS A 56 4.76 4.24 -10.80
N PHE A 57 5.83 4.13 -11.59
CA PHE A 57 6.63 2.91 -11.67
C PHE A 57 8.13 3.18 -11.53
N ALA A 58 8.78 2.50 -10.59
CA ALA A 58 10.22 2.58 -10.35
C ALA A 58 10.82 1.17 -10.18
N ASP A 59 12.14 1.06 -10.22
CA ASP A 59 12.83 -0.17 -9.81
C ASP A 59 12.94 -0.17 -8.28
N GLY A 60 12.62 -1.28 -7.62
CA GLY A 60 12.71 -1.42 -6.17
C GLY A 60 11.35 -1.55 -5.46
N PRO A 61 11.28 -1.30 -4.13
CA PRO A 61 10.07 -1.57 -3.35
C PRO A 61 8.89 -0.70 -3.79
N SER A 62 7.68 -1.26 -3.65
CA SER A 62 6.45 -0.50 -3.88
C SER A 62 6.07 0.29 -2.63
N VAL A 63 5.88 1.60 -2.77
CA VAL A 63 5.71 2.54 -1.64
C VAL A 63 4.65 3.59 -1.94
N ILE A 64 4.21 4.29 -0.89
CA ILE A 64 3.51 5.58 -1.02
C ILE A 64 4.56 6.68 -0.84
N ASP A 65 4.74 7.53 -1.84
CA ASP A 65 5.62 8.68 -1.71
C ASP A 65 4.93 9.77 -0.86
N GLU A 66 5.51 10.11 0.28
CA GLU A 66 4.89 11.05 1.24
C GLU A 66 4.80 12.49 0.70
N ARG A 67 5.63 12.87 -0.28
CA ARG A 67 5.71 14.26 -0.80
C ARG A 67 4.73 14.52 -1.93
N THR A 68 4.59 13.55 -2.83
CA THR A 68 3.74 13.62 -4.02
C THR A 68 2.41 12.90 -3.82
N HIS A 69 2.28 12.13 -2.73
CA HIS A 69 1.17 11.21 -2.48
C HIS A 69 0.94 10.20 -3.62
N ALA A 70 1.95 9.99 -4.47
CA ALA A 70 1.91 8.98 -5.52
C ALA A 70 2.06 7.59 -4.92
N VAL A 71 1.33 6.62 -5.50
CA VAL A 71 1.67 5.20 -5.29
C VAL A 71 2.75 4.84 -6.30
N VAL A 72 3.93 4.45 -5.82
CA VAL A 72 5.03 3.97 -6.67
C VAL A 72 5.05 2.45 -6.59
N LEU A 73 4.80 1.78 -7.72
CA LEU A 73 4.87 0.33 -7.82
C LEU A 73 6.21 -0.11 -8.42
N ASP A 74 6.68 -1.29 -7.99
CA ASP A 74 7.82 -1.95 -8.62
C ASP A 74 7.46 -2.29 -10.07
N ARG A 75 8.26 -1.77 -11.00
CA ARG A 75 8.03 -1.97 -12.43
C ARG A 75 8.19 -3.43 -12.87
N ALA A 76 8.88 -4.26 -12.09
CA ALA A 76 9.06 -5.69 -12.38
C ALA A 76 7.80 -6.53 -12.11
N LEU A 77 6.83 -6.04 -11.33
CA LEU A 77 5.63 -6.80 -10.97
C LEU A 77 4.70 -7.03 -12.17
N GLY A 78 4.22 -8.27 -12.34
CA GLY A 78 3.11 -8.55 -13.23
C GLY A 78 1.83 -7.80 -12.81
N GLU A 79 0.90 -7.57 -13.73
CA GLU A 79 -0.30 -6.74 -13.43
C GLU A 79 -1.13 -7.26 -12.25
N GLY A 80 -1.28 -8.58 -12.10
CA GLY A 80 -2.00 -9.17 -10.98
C GLY A 80 -1.29 -8.94 -9.63
N GLU A 81 0.03 -9.06 -9.61
CA GLU A 81 0.84 -8.81 -8.41
C GLU A 81 0.84 -7.32 -8.05
N ALA A 82 1.00 -6.47 -9.06
CA ALA A 82 0.95 -5.02 -8.93
C ALA A 82 -0.42 -4.55 -8.42
N ALA A 83 -1.51 -5.19 -8.86
CA ALA A 83 -2.86 -4.90 -8.35
C ALA A 83 -3.05 -5.34 -6.89
N ALA A 84 -2.56 -6.52 -6.50
CA ALA A 84 -2.60 -6.95 -5.11
C ALA A 84 -1.74 -6.04 -4.20
N ARG A 85 -0.52 -5.69 -4.65
CA ARG A 85 0.37 -4.75 -3.95
C ARG A 85 -0.23 -3.34 -3.88
N LEU A 86 -0.91 -2.87 -4.93
CA LEU A 86 -1.69 -1.64 -4.87
C LEU A 86 -2.75 -1.74 -3.76
N GLY A 87 -3.49 -2.84 -3.68
CA GLY A 87 -4.46 -3.09 -2.61
C GLY A 87 -3.83 -2.97 -1.21
N HIS A 88 -2.66 -3.58 -0.99
CA HIS A 88 -1.89 -3.41 0.24
C HIS A 88 -1.64 -1.93 0.54
N LEU A 89 -1.03 -1.19 -0.39
CA LEU A 89 -0.66 0.22 -0.16
C LEU A 89 -1.90 1.08 0.10
N LEU A 90 -3.02 0.81 -0.57
CA LEU A 90 -4.26 1.55 -0.36
C LEU A 90 -4.87 1.31 1.04
N VAL A 91 -4.56 0.20 1.72
CA VAL A 91 -4.90 0.03 3.14
C VAL A 91 -4.21 1.11 3.96
N HIS A 92 -2.92 1.37 3.72
CA HIS A 92 -2.16 2.40 4.44
C HIS A 92 -2.58 3.82 4.05
N VAL A 93 -3.09 4.04 2.84
CA VAL A 93 -3.74 5.31 2.49
C VAL A 93 -5.03 5.51 3.30
N ARG A 94 -5.86 4.47 3.44
CA ARG A 94 -7.14 4.52 4.17
C ARG A 94 -6.94 4.66 5.68
N ASP A 95 -6.07 3.84 6.26
CA ASP A 95 -5.94 3.66 7.71
C ASP A 95 -4.82 4.53 8.30
N GLY A 96 -4.04 5.18 7.43
CA GLY A 96 -2.84 5.96 7.76
C GLY A 96 -1.60 5.10 7.91
N SER A 97 -0.46 5.75 8.18
CA SER A 97 0.81 5.05 8.40
C SER A 97 0.67 4.02 9.54
N PRO A 98 1.18 2.79 9.34
CA PRO A 98 1.32 1.78 10.41
C PRO A 98 2.15 2.30 11.58
N TYR A 99 3.15 3.14 11.29
CA TYR A 99 3.98 3.76 12.30
C TYR A 99 3.30 5.01 12.87
N ARG A 100 3.13 5.03 14.19
CA ARG A 100 2.67 6.21 14.94
C ARG A 100 3.56 6.39 16.16
N GLU A 101 4.10 7.58 16.32
CA GLU A 101 4.98 7.91 17.45
C GLU A 101 4.28 7.66 18.79
N GLY A 102 5.06 7.24 19.78
CA GLY A 102 4.56 6.94 21.12
C GLY A 102 5.69 6.70 22.12
N PRO A 103 5.39 6.72 23.43
CA PRO A 103 6.40 6.72 24.49
C PRO A 103 7.09 5.37 24.73
N HIS A 104 6.57 4.28 24.16
CA HIS A 104 7.09 2.92 24.37
C HIS A 104 7.31 2.23 23.03
N CYS A 105 8.58 2.11 22.63
CA CYS A 105 8.93 1.59 21.30
C CYS A 105 8.41 0.19 21.03
N ASP A 106 8.42 -0.72 22.01
CA ASP A 106 7.88 -2.06 21.81
C ASP A 106 6.37 -2.04 21.51
N VAL A 107 5.62 -1.13 22.13
CA VAL A 107 4.18 -0.96 21.87
C VAL A 107 3.94 -0.35 20.49
N VAL A 108 4.76 0.62 20.09
CA VAL A 108 4.69 1.24 18.75
C VAL A 108 4.98 0.20 17.67
N VAL A 109 6.07 -0.55 17.80
CA VAL A 109 6.48 -1.59 16.85
C VAL A 109 5.43 -2.69 16.78
N ALA A 110 4.94 -3.21 17.91
CA ALA A 110 3.93 -4.25 17.91
C ALA A 110 2.64 -3.83 17.19
N ARG A 111 2.14 -2.61 17.43
CA ARG A 111 0.96 -2.07 16.75
C ARG A 111 1.18 -1.87 15.26
N ALA A 112 2.37 -1.40 14.86
CA ALA A 112 2.71 -1.24 13.46
C ALA A 112 2.74 -2.60 12.74
N LEU A 113 3.35 -3.61 13.37
CA LEU A 113 3.37 -4.98 12.83
C LEU A 113 1.97 -5.61 12.75
N ASP A 114 1.05 -5.28 13.67
CA ASP A 114 -0.34 -5.73 13.57
C ASP A 114 -1.06 -5.12 12.35
N ALA A 115 -0.78 -3.85 12.04
CA ALA A 115 -1.33 -3.19 10.86
C ALA A 115 -0.74 -3.77 9.57
N GLU A 116 0.57 -3.99 9.52
CA GLU A 116 1.24 -4.62 8.37
C GLU A 116 0.79 -6.06 8.16
N ALA A 117 0.58 -6.83 9.23
CA ALA A 117 0.08 -8.20 9.13
C ALA A 117 -1.31 -8.26 8.46
N ARG A 118 -2.21 -7.32 8.78
CA ARG A 118 -3.53 -7.20 8.13
C ARG A 118 -3.41 -6.79 6.67
N ALA A 119 -2.52 -5.84 6.34
CA ALA A 119 -2.31 -5.41 4.96
C ALA A 119 -1.72 -6.53 4.09
N HIS A 120 -0.74 -7.27 4.60
CA HIS A 120 -0.17 -8.44 3.93
C HIS A 120 -1.16 -9.59 3.78
N ALA A 121 -1.98 -9.88 4.79
CA ALA A 121 -3.04 -10.89 4.67
C ALA A 121 -4.01 -10.53 3.53
N LEU A 122 -4.43 -9.26 3.46
CA LEU A 122 -5.26 -8.78 2.35
C LEU A 122 -4.53 -8.90 0.99
N GLU A 123 -3.24 -8.55 0.91
CA GLU A 123 -2.45 -8.70 -0.31
C GLU A 123 -2.46 -10.15 -0.81
N LEU A 124 -2.26 -11.11 0.10
CA LEU A 124 -2.30 -12.54 -0.22
C LEU A 124 -3.68 -12.95 -0.74
N ASP A 125 -4.76 -12.56 -0.06
CA ASP A 125 -6.13 -12.83 -0.48
C ASP A 125 -6.44 -12.22 -1.87
N LEU A 126 -5.96 -11.00 -2.12
CA LEU A 126 -6.06 -10.35 -3.43
C LEU A 126 -5.25 -11.09 -4.50
N ARG A 127 -4.02 -11.54 -4.21
CA ARG A 127 -3.21 -12.33 -5.18
C ARG A 127 -4.01 -13.54 -5.66
N ARG A 128 -4.65 -14.27 -4.73
CA ARG A 128 -5.48 -15.43 -5.07
C ARG A 128 -6.73 -15.05 -5.86
N ALA A 129 -7.46 -14.02 -5.42
CA ALA A 129 -8.67 -13.55 -6.10
C ALA A 129 -8.37 -13.06 -7.54
N LEU A 130 -7.20 -12.47 -7.75
CA LEU A 130 -6.74 -11.94 -9.03
C LEU A 130 -6.04 -13.00 -9.91
N SER A 131 -6.06 -14.27 -9.49
CA SER A 131 -5.43 -15.40 -10.18
C SER A 131 -3.96 -15.17 -10.49
N VAL A 132 -3.22 -14.58 -9.54
CA VAL A 132 -1.75 -14.57 -9.61
C VAL A 132 -1.26 -16.01 -9.55
N ALA A 133 -0.37 -16.38 -10.47
CA ALA A 133 0.03 -17.76 -10.65
C ALA A 133 0.74 -18.29 -9.38
N PRO A 134 0.40 -19.49 -8.88
CA PRO A 134 0.94 -20.00 -7.61
C PRO A 134 2.46 -20.25 -7.61
N ASP A 135 3.07 -20.39 -8.79
CA ASP A 135 4.52 -20.54 -8.99
C ASP A 135 5.25 -19.20 -8.86
N VAL A 136 4.53 -18.07 -8.91
CA VAL A 136 5.05 -16.75 -8.60
C VAL A 136 4.94 -16.52 -7.09
N LEU A 137 5.78 -17.22 -6.33
CA LEU A 137 5.89 -17.03 -4.89
C LEU A 137 6.60 -15.70 -4.60
N ARG A 138 5.89 -14.77 -3.97
CA ARG A 138 6.47 -13.52 -3.50
C ARG A 138 7.00 -13.68 -2.08
N TYR A 139 6.28 -14.44 -1.27
CA TYR A 139 6.59 -14.64 0.15
C TYR A 139 6.78 -16.12 0.47
N GLU A 140 7.78 -16.43 1.29
CA GLU A 140 8.01 -17.79 1.77
C GLU A 140 6.82 -18.33 2.58
N LEU A 141 6.06 -17.44 3.25
CA LEU A 141 4.94 -17.82 4.11
C LEU A 141 3.66 -18.23 3.34
N GLU A 142 3.58 -18.03 2.02
CA GLU A 142 2.35 -18.26 1.25
C GLU A 142 1.78 -19.68 1.40
N PRO A 143 2.55 -20.78 1.30
CA PRO A 143 1.99 -22.12 1.46
C PRO A 143 1.36 -22.34 2.84
N ALA A 144 2.01 -21.85 3.90
CA ALA A 144 1.50 -21.95 5.26
C ALA A 144 0.23 -21.11 5.46
N TYR A 145 0.19 -19.90 4.91
CA TYR A 145 -0.99 -19.02 4.92
C TYR A 145 -2.22 -19.69 4.30
N TRP A 146 -2.04 -20.38 3.18
CA TRP A 146 -3.15 -21.04 2.49
C TRP A 146 -3.61 -22.35 3.15
N ALA A 147 -2.71 -23.02 3.87
CA ALA A 147 -3.05 -24.19 4.66
C ALA A 147 -3.79 -23.84 5.97
N ALA A 148 -3.57 -22.63 6.49
CA ALA A 148 -4.19 -22.17 7.73
C ALA A 148 -5.69 -21.84 7.57
N PRO A 149 -6.50 -22.06 8.62
CA PRO A 149 -7.86 -21.54 8.73
C PRO A 149 -7.93 -20.02 8.49
N PRO A 150 -9.01 -19.49 7.88
CA PRO A 150 -9.11 -18.07 7.57
C PRO A 150 -8.93 -17.12 8.76
N ASP A 151 -9.37 -17.53 9.95
CA ASP A 151 -9.28 -16.77 11.20
C ASP A 151 -7.87 -16.78 11.83
N GLU A 152 -6.99 -17.70 11.41
CA GLU A 152 -5.60 -17.79 11.89
C GLU A 152 -4.60 -17.06 10.99
N ARG A 153 -5.00 -16.73 9.76
CA ARG A 153 -4.12 -16.19 8.71
C ARG A 153 -3.39 -14.90 9.09
N VAL A 154 -4.07 -13.93 9.69
CA VAL A 154 -3.45 -12.67 10.11
C VAL A 154 -2.42 -12.92 11.22
N ALA A 155 -2.72 -13.82 12.16
CA ALA A 155 -1.79 -14.18 13.22
C ALA A 155 -0.54 -14.88 12.68
N LEU A 156 -0.69 -15.72 11.64
CA LEU A 156 0.43 -16.34 10.95
C LEU A 156 1.34 -15.30 10.29
N VAL A 157 0.79 -14.33 9.55
CA VAL A 157 1.57 -13.23 8.98
C VAL A 157 2.25 -12.43 10.08
N ARG A 158 1.55 -12.12 11.17
CA ARG A 158 2.08 -11.36 12.30
C ARG A 158 3.29 -12.04 12.93
N ALA A 159 3.20 -13.35 13.17
CA ALA A 159 4.30 -14.16 13.70
C ALA A 159 5.47 -14.22 12.72
N TYR A 160 5.20 -14.32 11.41
CA TYR A 160 6.24 -14.30 10.39
C TYR A 160 7.03 -12.98 10.38
N LEU A 161 6.35 -11.83 10.44
CA LEU A 161 7.00 -10.51 10.51
C LEU A 161 7.86 -10.35 11.77
N GLU A 162 7.43 -10.95 12.87
CA GLU A 162 8.15 -10.96 14.15
C GLU A 162 9.43 -11.80 14.09
N ALA A 163 9.36 -12.95 13.43
CA ALA A 163 10.48 -13.87 13.24
C ALA A 163 11.53 -13.34 12.25
N HIS A 164 11.16 -12.37 11.42
CA HIS A 164 12.02 -11.79 10.38
C HIS A 164 12.15 -10.27 10.55
N PRO A 165 12.76 -9.80 11.66
CA PRO A 165 12.78 -8.38 11.97
C PRO A 165 13.53 -7.54 10.94
N ASP A 166 14.52 -8.14 10.27
CA ASP A 166 15.35 -7.53 9.21
C ASP A 166 14.84 -7.84 7.80
N GLY A 167 13.61 -8.35 7.70
CA GLY A 167 12.94 -8.67 6.44
C GLY A 167 13.20 -10.11 5.98
N ALA A 168 12.58 -10.45 4.85
CA ALA A 168 12.67 -11.75 4.20
C ALA A 168 12.46 -11.56 2.69
N PRO A 169 12.66 -12.58 1.84
CA PRO A 169 12.33 -12.46 0.42
C PRO A 169 10.90 -11.92 0.21
N GLY A 170 10.80 -10.75 -0.44
CA GLY A 170 9.55 -10.05 -0.72
C GLY A 170 8.95 -9.21 0.41
N ILE A 171 9.54 -9.22 1.61
CA ILE A 171 9.12 -8.46 2.81
C ILE A 171 10.26 -7.55 3.26
N ASP A 172 9.95 -6.27 3.44
CA ASP A 172 10.91 -5.28 3.92
C ASP A 172 11.28 -5.51 5.40
N ALA A 173 12.37 -4.89 5.85
CA ALA A 173 12.86 -4.93 7.24
C ALA A 173 11.97 -4.12 8.21
N LEU A 174 10.67 -4.41 8.25
CA LEU A 174 9.65 -3.57 8.91
C LEU A 174 9.91 -3.43 10.41
N ALA A 175 10.12 -4.53 11.14
CA ALA A 175 10.26 -4.47 12.59
C ALA A 175 11.53 -3.70 13.02
N SER A 176 12.67 -3.97 12.37
CA SER A 176 13.91 -3.28 12.70
C SER A 176 13.88 -1.82 12.24
N ALA A 177 13.25 -1.50 11.10
CA ALA A 177 13.05 -0.12 10.65
C ALA A 177 12.17 0.68 11.62
N TYR A 178 11.05 0.13 12.09
CA TYR A 178 10.19 0.81 13.07
C TYR A 178 10.87 1.01 14.41
N ARG A 179 11.64 0.00 14.88
CA ARG A 179 12.42 0.12 16.11
C ARG A 179 13.45 1.23 16.00
N GLN A 180 14.24 1.23 14.93
CA GLN A 180 15.23 2.28 14.66
C GLN A 180 14.60 3.67 14.50
N ARG A 181 13.37 3.76 13.98
CA ARG A 181 12.66 5.04 13.87
C ARG A 181 12.19 5.54 15.23
N CYS A 182 11.77 4.65 16.13
CA CYS A 182 11.28 5.02 17.45
C CYS A 182 12.40 5.38 18.45
N GLU A 183 13.57 4.77 18.31
CA GLU A 183 14.71 4.97 19.22
C GLU A 183 15.56 6.22 18.88
N ARG A 184 15.25 6.92 17.79
CA ARG A 184 15.89 8.19 17.39
C ARG A 184 15.22 9.38 18.06
#